data_AF-A0A2M4AZJ4-F1
#
_entry.id   AF-A0A2M4AZJ4-F1
#
_cell.length_a   1.000
_cell.length_b   1.000
_cell.length_c   1.000
_cell.angle_alpha   90.00
_cell.angle_beta   90.00
_cell.angle_gamma   90.00
#
_symmetry.space_group_name_H-M   'P 1'
#
loop_
_entity.id
_entity.type
_entity.pdbx_description
1 polymer ?
#
loop_
_entity_poly.entity_id
_entity_poly.type
_entity_poly.pdbx_seq_one_letter_code
_entity_poly.pdbx_strand_id
1 'polypeptide(L)'
;RRAVVRLKRRNAIQMSSSSSTTAQNICLDLVRRHDKENFLCTLLMKNPERRSALAVRAFNVEVAKVSEKVSSSSVGVMPLKFWDDTIAGLYRQHDTKVPEHPVIEELASTINRHRLSKLYFQRLVSSRLNTNLHFATVKQLEDYTEHSVSSVLYLLLEVHDTRSVHCDHAASHLGKAQGIVNLLRAIPHQTMRNVVPVPQELLISHGVNQER
;
A
#
# COMPACT_ATOMS: atom_id res chain seq x y z
N ARG A 1 -65.14 11.88 -9.55
CA ARG A 1 -64.23 10.74 -9.27
C ARG A 1 -62.79 11.23 -9.48
N ARG A 2 -62.08 11.62 -8.41
CA ARG A 2 -60.70 12.16 -8.48
C ARG A 2 -59.71 11.00 -8.39
N ALA A 3 -58.88 10.82 -9.42
CA ALA A 3 -57.78 9.86 -9.40
C ALA A 3 -56.58 10.47 -8.65
N VAL A 4 -56.20 9.86 -7.54
CA VAL A 4 -55.00 10.22 -6.77
C VAL A 4 -53.83 9.46 -7.40
N VAL A 5 -53.01 10.15 -8.20
CA VAL A 5 -51.74 9.62 -8.71
C VAL A 5 -50.73 9.63 -7.56
N ARG A 6 -50.42 8.46 -7.03
CA ARG A 6 -49.48 8.26 -5.94
C ARG A 6 -48.05 8.27 -6.50
N LEU A 7 -47.36 9.41 -6.45
CA LEU A 7 -45.94 9.49 -6.76
C LEU A 7 -45.13 8.69 -5.73
N LYS A 8 -44.55 7.56 -6.17
CA LYS A 8 -43.55 6.81 -5.39
C LYS A 8 -42.26 7.63 -5.37
N ARG A 9 -41.92 8.22 -4.20
CA ARG A 9 -40.63 8.88 -3.96
C ARG A 9 -39.47 7.88 -4.16
N ARG A 10 -38.59 8.17 -5.11
CA ARG A 10 -37.28 7.51 -5.30
C ARG A 10 -36.30 8.01 -4.22
N ASN A 11 -36.19 7.31 -3.10
CA ASN A 11 -35.17 7.56 -2.07
C ASN A 11 -34.09 6.46 -2.11
N ALA A 12 -33.21 6.48 -3.12
CA ALA A 12 -32.09 5.52 -3.20
C ALA A 12 -30.73 6.14 -3.58
N ILE A 13 -30.59 7.47 -3.56
CA ILE A 13 -29.38 8.14 -4.10
C ILE A 13 -28.54 8.85 -3.00
N GLN A 14 -29.01 8.99 -1.76
CA GLN A 14 -28.28 9.78 -0.75
C GLN A 14 -27.33 8.99 0.18
N MET A 15 -27.53 7.69 0.40
CA MET A 15 -26.70 6.92 1.38
C MET A 15 -25.31 6.48 0.87
N SER A 16 -25.14 6.24 -0.44
CA SER A 16 -23.86 5.78 -1.00
C SER A 16 -22.81 6.89 -1.11
N SER A 17 -23.24 8.15 -1.26
CA SER A 17 -22.33 9.29 -1.36
C SER A 17 -21.64 9.63 -0.02
N SER A 18 -22.34 9.42 1.11
CA SER A 18 -21.81 9.68 2.45
C SER A 18 -20.83 8.62 2.92
N SER A 19 -21.07 7.34 2.61
CA SER A 19 -20.12 6.25 2.93
C SER A 19 -18.82 6.41 2.14
N SER A 20 -18.94 6.69 0.84
CA SER A 20 -17.81 6.88 -0.06
C SER A 20 -16.92 8.09 0.32
N THR A 21 -17.55 9.19 0.75
CA THR A 21 -16.81 10.36 1.26
C THR A 21 -16.09 10.04 2.58
N THR A 22 -16.72 9.22 3.43
CA THR A 22 -16.13 8.77 4.70
C THR A 22 -14.92 7.87 4.45
N ALA A 23 -15.04 6.88 3.55
CA ALA A 23 -13.95 5.99 3.18
C ALA A 23 -12.76 6.74 2.58
N GLN A 24 -13.02 7.72 1.70
CA GLN A 24 -12.00 8.62 1.15
C GLN A 24 -11.27 9.40 2.26
N ASN A 25 -12.00 9.99 3.22
CA ASN A 25 -11.40 10.75 4.32
C ASN A 25 -10.55 9.86 5.23
N ILE A 26 -10.98 8.62 5.48
CA ILE A 26 -10.20 7.65 6.24
C ILE A 26 -8.89 7.32 5.53
N CYS A 27 -8.91 7.04 4.22
CA CYS A 27 -7.69 6.79 3.45
C CYS A 27 -6.75 7.99 3.49
N LEU A 28 -7.29 9.19 3.30
CA LEU A 28 -6.52 10.44 3.38
C LEU A 28 -5.82 10.59 4.73
N ASP A 29 -6.56 10.39 5.82
CA ASP A 29 -6.03 10.54 7.17
C ASP A 29 -5.00 9.46 7.53
N LEU A 30 -5.19 8.22 7.07
CA LEU A 30 -4.20 7.16 7.23
C LEU A 30 -2.85 7.56 6.61
N VAL A 31 -2.87 8.00 5.35
CA VAL A 31 -1.65 8.44 4.64
C VAL A 31 -1.06 9.68 5.30
N ARG A 32 -1.89 10.65 5.70
CA ARG A 32 -1.43 11.88 6.37
C ARG A 32 -0.67 11.59 7.68
N ARG A 33 -1.12 10.60 8.46
CA ARG A 33 -0.54 10.28 9.77
C ARG A 33 0.69 9.36 9.66
N HIS A 34 0.67 8.40 8.72
CA HIS A 34 1.65 7.32 8.68
C HIS A 34 2.59 7.38 7.47
N ASP A 35 2.33 8.22 6.48
CA ASP A 35 3.15 8.36 5.26
C ASP A 35 3.24 9.84 4.84
N LYS A 36 3.73 10.67 5.77
CA LYS A 36 3.62 12.15 5.70
C LYS A 36 4.31 12.77 4.48
N GLU A 37 5.51 12.33 4.14
CA GLU A 37 6.27 12.90 3.01
C GLU A 37 5.56 12.63 1.69
N ASN A 38 5.16 11.38 1.49
CA ASN A 38 4.40 10.98 0.31
C ASN A 38 2.98 11.55 0.28
N PHE A 39 2.34 11.77 1.44
CA PHE A 39 1.08 12.49 1.53
C PHE A 39 1.23 13.88 0.90
N LEU A 40 2.27 14.63 1.27
CA LEU A 40 2.54 15.95 0.72
C LEU A 40 2.77 15.90 -0.80
N CYS A 41 3.55 14.93 -1.29
CA CYS A 41 3.74 14.73 -2.74
C CYS A 41 2.41 14.43 -3.46
N THR A 42 1.52 13.66 -2.82
CA THR A 42 0.22 13.29 -3.40
C THR A 42 -0.73 14.49 -3.51
N LEU A 43 -0.53 15.56 -2.71
CA LEU A 43 -1.33 16.79 -2.83
C LEU A 43 -1.11 17.54 -4.15
N LEU A 44 0.00 17.29 -4.84
CA LEU A 44 0.30 17.87 -6.16
C LEU A 44 -0.57 17.27 -7.28
N MET A 45 -1.21 16.13 -7.03
CA MET A 45 -2.12 15.48 -7.98
C MET A 45 -3.50 16.15 -7.96
N LYS A 46 -4.18 16.14 -9.11
CA LYS A 46 -5.57 16.60 -9.22
C LYS A 46 -6.55 15.45 -8.93
N ASN A 47 -7.77 15.79 -8.55
CA ASN A 47 -8.83 14.79 -8.58
C ASN A 47 -9.17 14.51 -10.06
N PRO A 48 -9.49 13.26 -10.42
CA PRO A 48 -9.73 12.10 -9.54
C PRO A 48 -8.48 11.30 -9.12
N GLU A 49 -7.34 11.46 -9.79
CA GLU A 49 -6.13 10.64 -9.62
C GLU A 49 -5.59 10.72 -8.18
N ARG A 50 -5.65 11.90 -7.57
CA ARG A 50 -5.25 12.10 -6.16
C ARG A 50 -6.01 11.17 -5.20
N ARG A 51 -7.32 10.95 -5.43
CA ARG A 51 -8.12 10.06 -4.57
C ARG A 51 -7.65 8.62 -4.71
N SER A 52 -7.44 8.17 -5.95
CA SER A 52 -6.92 6.83 -6.24
C SER A 52 -5.50 6.61 -5.73
N ALA A 53 -4.64 7.62 -5.83
CA ALA A 53 -3.31 7.61 -5.24
C ALA A 53 -3.34 7.46 -3.71
N LEU A 54 -4.24 8.18 -3.03
CA LEU A 54 -4.44 8.04 -1.59
C LEU A 54 -4.96 6.65 -1.20
N ALA A 55 -5.83 6.04 -2.00
CA ALA A 55 -6.30 4.67 -1.76
C ALA A 55 -5.15 3.65 -1.83
N VAL A 56 -4.32 3.72 -2.88
CA VAL A 56 -3.13 2.87 -3.04
C VAL A 56 -2.15 3.05 -1.88
N ARG A 57 -1.88 4.30 -1.48
CA ARG A 57 -0.98 4.58 -0.36
C ARG A 57 -1.56 4.15 0.98
N ALA A 58 -2.86 4.32 1.20
CA ALA A 58 -3.53 3.87 2.43
C ALA A 58 -3.45 2.35 2.59
N PHE A 59 -3.58 1.60 1.48
CA PHE A 59 -3.32 0.16 1.49
C PHE A 59 -1.89 -0.18 1.88
N ASN A 60 -0.90 0.50 1.30
CA ASN A 60 0.50 0.27 1.67
C ASN A 60 0.74 0.55 3.17
N VAL A 61 0.12 1.58 3.73
CA VAL A 61 0.17 1.88 5.17
C VAL A 61 -0.41 0.74 6.01
N GLU A 62 -1.60 0.23 5.66
CA GLU A 62 -2.23 -0.87 6.39
C GLU A 62 -1.38 -2.14 6.36
N VAL A 63 -0.84 -2.49 5.19
CA VAL A 63 0.03 -3.65 5.01
C VAL A 63 1.36 -3.48 5.75
N ALA A 64 1.94 -2.28 5.78
CA ALA A 64 3.16 -1.99 6.56
C ALA A 64 2.93 -2.14 8.08
N LYS A 65 1.81 -1.64 8.60
CA LYS A 65 1.43 -1.74 10.03
C LYS A 65 1.26 -3.18 10.50
N VAL A 66 0.88 -4.10 9.61
CA VAL A 66 0.81 -5.54 9.95
C VAL A 66 2.18 -6.05 10.37
N SER A 67 3.24 -5.75 9.63
CA SER A 67 4.60 -6.22 9.94
C SER A 67 5.10 -5.73 11.31
N GLU A 68 4.72 -4.52 11.72
CA GLU A 68 5.08 -3.96 13.02
C GLU A 68 4.41 -4.75 14.16
N LYS A 69 3.11 -5.03 14.05
CA LYS A 69 2.34 -5.76 15.08
C LYS A 69 2.76 -7.22 15.21
N VAL A 70 3.03 -7.88 14.09
CA VAL A 70 3.43 -9.29 14.04
C VAL A 70 4.75 -9.54 14.77
N SER A 71 5.68 -8.59 14.72
CA SER A 71 6.93 -8.73 15.46
C SER A 71 6.80 -8.72 16.99
N SER A 72 5.63 -8.32 17.51
CA SER A 72 5.34 -8.24 18.94
C SER A 72 4.56 -9.44 19.50
N SER A 73 4.01 -10.31 18.65
CA SER A 73 3.36 -11.55 19.08
C SER A 73 3.47 -12.62 17.99
N SER A 74 3.76 -13.86 18.39
CA SER A 74 4.00 -15.04 17.53
C SER A 74 2.81 -15.49 16.66
N VAL A 75 1.77 -14.67 16.50
CA VAL A 75 0.55 -14.91 15.68
C VAL A 75 0.63 -14.13 14.36
N GLY A 76 1.77 -14.27 13.67
CA GLY A 76 2.21 -13.32 12.65
C GLY A 76 1.62 -13.43 11.24
N VAL A 77 1.12 -14.60 10.87
CA VAL A 77 0.87 -14.93 9.45
C VAL A 77 -0.57 -14.60 9.02
N MET A 78 -1.50 -14.62 9.97
CA MET A 78 -2.93 -14.46 9.70
C MET A 78 -3.31 -13.10 9.09
N PRO A 79 -2.72 -11.95 9.53
CA PRO A 79 -3.12 -10.65 8.99
C PRO A 79 -2.57 -10.35 7.59
N LEU A 80 -1.41 -10.90 7.18
CA LEU A 80 -0.92 -10.76 5.80
C LEU A 80 -1.72 -11.63 4.83
N LYS A 81 -2.08 -12.84 5.27
CA LYS A 81 -2.97 -13.72 4.50
C LYS A 81 -4.33 -13.07 4.24
N PHE A 82 -4.90 -12.38 5.24
CA PHE A 82 -6.11 -11.58 5.07
C PHE A 82 -6.00 -10.59 3.90
N TRP A 83 -4.89 -9.85 3.79
CA TRP A 83 -4.68 -8.89 2.70
C TRP A 83 -4.45 -9.58 1.36
N ASP A 84 -3.71 -10.68 1.31
CA ASP A 84 -3.53 -11.44 0.06
C ASP A 84 -4.86 -12.02 -0.46
N ASP A 85 -5.66 -12.63 0.42
CA ASP A 85 -7.00 -13.15 0.10
C ASP A 85 -7.95 -12.02 -0.34
N THR A 86 -7.87 -10.85 0.32
CA THR A 86 -8.65 -9.66 -0.03
C THR A 86 -8.30 -9.16 -1.42
N ILE A 87 -7.00 -8.99 -1.72
CA ILE A 87 -6.55 -8.59 -3.07
C ILE A 87 -6.95 -9.64 -4.09
N ALA A 88 -6.83 -10.94 -3.79
CA ALA A 88 -7.31 -11.99 -4.68
C ALA A 88 -8.81 -11.86 -4.96
N GLY A 89 -9.61 -11.59 -3.93
CA GLY A 89 -11.06 -11.37 -4.04
C GLY A 89 -11.43 -10.16 -4.90
N LEU A 90 -10.73 -9.03 -4.76
CA LEU A 90 -10.96 -7.81 -5.54
C LEU A 90 -10.77 -8.00 -7.05
N TYR A 91 -9.99 -9.00 -7.47
CA TYR A 91 -9.71 -9.30 -8.89
C TYR A 91 -10.49 -10.51 -9.43
N ARG A 92 -11.30 -11.20 -8.62
CA ARG A 92 -12.19 -12.26 -9.12
C ARG A 92 -13.41 -11.62 -9.78
N GLN A 93 -13.78 -12.13 -10.96
CA GLN A 93 -15.04 -11.73 -11.60
C GLN A 93 -16.20 -12.46 -10.91
N HIS A 94 -17.27 -11.71 -10.58
CA HIS A 94 -18.50 -12.12 -9.90
C HIS A 94 -18.43 -12.35 -8.36
N ASP A 95 -19.31 -11.63 -7.67
CA ASP A 95 -19.94 -11.86 -6.36
C ASP A 95 -19.09 -12.40 -5.19
N THR A 96 -17.77 -12.17 -5.20
CA THR A 96 -16.95 -12.44 -4.02
C THR A 96 -17.19 -11.32 -3.01
N LYS A 97 -17.86 -11.64 -1.90
CA LYS A 97 -18.03 -10.71 -0.79
C LYS A 97 -16.65 -10.38 -0.20
N VAL A 98 -16.15 -9.18 -0.50
CA VAL A 98 -14.94 -8.65 0.12
C VAL A 98 -15.25 -8.11 1.51
N PRO A 99 -14.29 -8.13 2.46
CA PRO A 99 -14.49 -7.59 3.79
C PRO A 99 -14.89 -6.11 3.77
N GLU A 100 -15.77 -5.71 4.68
CA GLU A 100 -16.14 -4.31 4.86
C GLU A 100 -14.99 -3.55 5.53
N HIS A 101 -14.26 -2.77 4.73
CA HIS A 101 -13.17 -1.93 5.19
C HIS A 101 -13.03 -0.72 4.27
N PRO A 102 -12.86 0.51 4.80
CA PRO A 102 -12.85 1.73 3.99
C PRO A 102 -11.73 1.75 2.93
N VAL A 103 -10.56 1.21 3.27
CA VAL A 103 -9.45 1.08 2.29
C VAL A 103 -9.79 0.06 1.19
N ILE A 104 -10.49 -1.03 1.51
CA ILE A 104 -10.89 -2.04 0.52
C ILE A 104 -11.93 -1.44 -0.43
N GLU A 105 -12.88 -0.65 0.08
CA GLU A 105 -13.90 0.06 -0.72
C GLU A 105 -13.25 1.01 -1.73
N GLU A 106 -12.32 1.87 -1.27
CA GLU A 106 -11.61 2.82 -2.14
C GLU A 106 -10.69 2.10 -3.15
N LEU A 107 -10.05 1.01 -2.75
CA LEU A 107 -9.25 0.18 -3.65
C LEU A 107 -10.12 -0.48 -4.73
N ALA A 108 -11.28 -1.05 -4.38
CA ALA A 108 -12.17 -1.67 -5.35
C ALA A 108 -12.58 -0.66 -6.45
N SER A 109 -12.95 0.55 -6.05
CA SER A 109 -13.26 1.65 -6.97
C SER A 109 -12.06 2.02 -7.84
N THR A 110 -10.88 2.15 -7.23
CA THR A 110 -9.63 2.56 -7.89
C THR A 110 -9.11 1.51 -8.88
N ILE A 111 -9.13 0.22 -8.52
CA ILE A 111 -8.73 -0.91 -9.38
C ILE A 111 -9.63 -0.95 -10.61
N ASN A 112 -10.95 -0.87 -10.43
CA ASN A 112 -11.91 -0.89 -11.55
C ASN A 112 -11.74 0.32 -12.48
N ARG A 113 -11.48 1.50 -11.90
CA ARG A 113 -11.31 2.74 -12.65
C ARG A 113 -10.04 2.76 -13.51
N HIS A 114 -8.91 2.37 -12.94
CA HIS A 114 -7.59 2.52 -13.57
C HIS A 114 -7.02 1.20 -14.11
N ARG A 115 -7.72 0.08 -13.92
CA ARG A 115 -7.27 -1.28 -14.30
C ARG A 115 -5.88 -1.58 -13.73
N LEU A 116 -5.72 -1.29 -12.43
CA LEU A 116 -4.44 -1.46 -11.74
C LEU A 116 -4.00 -2.91 -11.74
N SER A 117 -2.69 -3.16 -11.83
CA SER A 117 -2.12 -4.50 -11.88
C SER A 117 -2.12 -5.18 -10.52
N LYS A 118 -2.75 -6.35 -10.43
CA LYS A 118 -2.79 -7.19 -9.22
C LYS A 118 -1.40 -7.49 -8.66
N LEU A 119 -0.43 -7.71 -9.56
CA LEU A 119 0.95 -8.06 -9.24
C LEU A 119 1.57 -7.10 -8.23
N TYR A 120 1.39 -5.79 -8.40
CA TYR A 120 2.02 -4.79 -7.54
C TYR A 120 1.43 -4.78 -6.14
N PHE A 121 0.11 -5.00 -5.99
CA PHE A 121 -0.50 -5.19 -4.67
C PHE A 121 0.03 -6.43 -3.97
N GLN A 122 0.18 -7.55 -4.69
CA GLN A 122 0.71 -8.78 -4.12
C GLN A 122 2.18 -8.64 -3.70
N ARG A 123 3.00 -7.93 -4.48
CA ARG A 123 4.38 -7.57 -4.11
C ARG A 123 4.45 -6.77 -2.82
N LEU A 124 3.54 -5.80 -2.63
CA LEU A 124 3.46 -5.04 -1.39
C LEU A 124 3.18 -5.94 -0.19
N VAL A 125 2.22 -6.86 -0.30
CA VAL A 125 1.88 -7.82 0.78
C VAL A 125 3.04 -8.78 1.06
N SER A 126 3.57 -9.44 0.03
CA SER A 126 4.60 -10.47 0.19
C SER A 126 5.92 -9.90 0.71
N SER A 127 6.25 -8.64 0.37
CA SER A 127 7.45 -7.98 0.89
C SER A 127 7.44 -7.88 2.43
N ARG A 128 6.27 -7.85 3.07
CA ARG A 128 6.14 -7.77 4.53
C ARG A 128 6.38 -9.10 5.25
N LEU A 129 6.58 -10.20 4.52
CA LEU A 129 6.98 -11.48 5.12
C LEU A 129 8.39 -11.41 5.71
N ASN A 130 9.27 -10.55 5.18
CA ASN A 130 10.58 -10.28 5.78
C ASN A 130 10.43 -9.30 6.96
N THR A 131 9.93 -9.80 8.09
CA THR A 131 9.61 -8.99 9.28
C THR A 131 10.84 -8.56 10.07
N ASN A 132 11.95 -9.30 9.96
CA ASN A 132 13.21 -9.00 10.62
C ASN A 132 14.14 -8.13 9.78
N LEU A 133 13.72 -7.72 8.56
CA LEU A 133 14.49 -6.90 7.63
C LEU A 133 15.94 -7.39 7.46
N HIS A 134 16.12 -8.72 7.48
CA HIS A 134 17.43 -9.31 7.30
C HIS A 134 17.72 -9.44 5.80
N PHE A 135 18.93 -9.04 5.41
CA PHE A 135 19.40 -9.09 4.03
C PHE A 135 20.82 -9.67 4.01
N ALA A 136 21.04 -10.75 3.25
CA ALA A 136 22.37 -11.30 3.05
C ALA A 136 23.19 -10.42 2.11
N THR A 137 22.55 -9.92 1.04
CA THR A 137 23.19 -9.13 -0.03
C THR A 137 22.50 -7.80 -0.27
N VAL A 138 23.22 -6.83 -0.85
CA VAL A 138 22.66 -5.56 -1.34
C VAL A 138 21.56 -5.82 -2.36
N LYS A 139 21.72 -6.86 -3.18
CA LYS A 139 20.69 -7.27 -4.14
C LYS A 139 19.36 -7.64 -3.45
N GLN A 140 19.40 -8.36 -2.33
CA GLN A 140 18.19 -8.68 -1.57
C GLN A 140 17.52 -7.43 -0.96
N LEU A 141 18.32 -6.47 -0.50
CA LEU A 141 17.84 -5.16 -0.04
C LEU A 141 17.16 -4.38 -1.17
N GLU A 142 17.79 -4.34 -2.35
CA GLU A 142 17.21 -3.71 -3.54
C GLU A 142 15.90 -4.39 -3.98
N ASP A 143 15.85 -5.72 -3.97
CA ASP A 143 14.64 -6.47 -4.34
C ASP A 143 13.52 -6.26 -3.32
N TYR A 144 13.86 -6.13 -2.03
CA TYR A 144 12.89 -5.77 -0.99
C TYR A 144 12.31 -4.38 -1.23
N THR A 145 13.15 -3.37 -1.48
CA THR A 145 12.70 -1.98 -1.70
C THR A 145 11.96 -1.82 -3.03
N GLU A 146 12.34 -2.58 -4.05
CA GLU A 146 11.60 -2.70 -5.30
C GLU A 146 10.16 -3.19 -5.07
N HIS A 147 10.00 -4.27 -4.31
CA HIS A 147 8.67 -4.80 -4.03
C HIS A 147 7.86 -3.92 -3.08
N SER A 148 8.50 -3.33 -2.06
CA SER A 148 7.81 -2.62 -0.98
C SER A 148 7.55 -1.14 -1.23
N VAL A 149 8.30 -0.51 -2.14
CA VAL A 149 8.22 0.93 -2.44
C VAL A 149 7.96 1.17 -3.93
N SER A 150 8.75 0.59 -4.84
CA SER A 150 8.56 0.81 -6.28
C SER A 150 7.19 0.32 -6.77
N SER A 151 6.64 -0.76 -6.18
CA SER A 151 5.27 -1.21 -6.45
C SER A 151 4.20 -0.13 -6.25
N VAL A 152 4.36 0.77 -5.27
CA VAL A 152 3.45 1.92 -5.11
C VAL A 152 3.60 2.87 -6.30
N LEU A 153 4.84 3.16 -6.72
CA LEU A 153 5.09 4.07 -7.84
C LEU A 153 4.56 3.51 -9.16
N TYR A 154 4.69 2.21 -9.42
CA TYR A 154 4.07 1.57 -10.60
C TYR A 154 2.55 1.71 -10.60
N LEU A 155 1.90 1.47 -9.45
CA LEU A 155 0.46 1.68 -9.32
C LEU A 155 0.07 3.15 -9.54
N LEU A 156 0.91 4.11 -9.11
CA LEU A 156 0.67 5.53 -9.36
C LEU A 156 0.85 5.93 -10.84
N LEU A 157 1.79 5.30 -11.55
CA LEU A 157 1.91 5.44 -13.01
C LEU A 157 0.64 4.92 -13.71
N GLU A 158 0.14 3.75 -13.29
CA GLU A 158 -1.11 3.17 -13.81
C GLU A 158 -2.34 4.04 -13.48
N VAL A 159 -2.38 4.69 -12.30
CA VAL A 159 -3.42 5.67 -11.97
C VAL A 159 -3.42 6.83 -12.98
N HIS A 160 -2.27 7.21 -13.53
CA HIS A 160 -2.15 8.24 -14.57
C HIS A 160 -2.13 7.68 -16.00
N ASP A 161 -2.56 6.42 -16.18
CA ASP A 161 -2.55 5.70 -17.48
C ASP A 161 -1.19 5.74 -18.20
N THR A 162 -0.10 5.84 -17.42
CA THR A 162 1.26 5.89 -17.96
C THR A 162 1.83 4.48 -17.98
N ARG A 163 1.94 3.90 -19.18
CA ARG A 163 2.55 2.59 -19.42
C ARG A 163 3.76 2.76 -20.33
N SER A 164 4.92 2.96 -19.72
CA SER A 164 6.17 3.19 -20.44
C SER A 164 7.31 2.52 -19.70
N VAL A 165 8.07 1.69 -20.42
CA VAL A 165 9.25 1.00 -19.89
C VAL A 165 10.25 2.00 -19.29
N HIS A 166 10.41 3.18 -19.89
CA HIS A 166 11.29 4.22 -19.34
C HIS A 166 10.77 4.80 -18.02
N CYS A 167 9.45 5.01 -17.90
CA CYS A 167 8.84 5.45 -16.66
C CYS A 167 8.94 4.38 -15.58
N ASP A 168 8.77 3.10 -15.94
CA ASP A 168 8.91 1.98 -15.01
C ASP A 168 10.36 1.86 -14.51
N HIS A 169 11.37 1.97 -15.39
CA HIS A 169 12.77 2.01 -14.96
C HIS A 169 13.05 3.18 -14.00
N ALA A 170 12.55 4.37 -14.31
CA ALA A 170 12.70 5.53 -13.43
C ALA A 170 12.02 5.31 -12.07
N ALA A 171 10.81 4.75 -12.06
CA ALA A 171 10.08 4.39 -10.85
C ALA A 171 10.80 3.31 -10.03
N SER A 172 11.42 2.32 -10.68
CA SER A 172 12.26 1.31 -10.00
C SER A 172 13.42 1.94 -9.25
N HIS A 173 14.20 2.78 -9.93
CA HIS A 173 15.35 3.44 -9.32
C HIS A 173 14.93 4.38 -8.19
N LEU A 174 13.89 5.19 -8.41
CA LEU A 174 13.37 6.10 -7.39
C LEU A 174 12.85 5.32 -6.17
N GLY A 175 12.07 4.26 -6.39
CA GLY A 175 11.50 3.46 -5.31
C GLY A 175 12.57 2.73 -4.49
N LYS A 176 13.58 2.14 -5.14
CA LYS A 176 14.74 1.54 -4.46
C LYS A 176 15.51 2.57 -3.64
N ALA A 177 15.84 3.72 -4.24
CA ALA A 177 16.57 4.79 -3.55
C ALA A 177 15.79 5.30 -2.32
N GLN A 178 14.49 5.59 -2.49
CA GLN A 178 13.62 6.02 -1.40
C GLN A 178 13.51 4.94 -0.32
N GLY A 179 13.35 3.67 -0.69
CA GLY A 179 13.27 2.56 0.25
C GLY A 179 14.55 2.36 1.06
N ILE A 180 15.71 2.45 0.41
CA ILE A 180 17.02 2.36 1.08
C ILE A 180 17.18 3.53 2.06
N VAL A 181 16.87 4.76 1.64
CA VAL A 181 16.90 5.94 2.51
C VAL A 181 15.98 5.76 3.72
N ASN A 182 14.78 5.23 3.53
CA ASN A 182 13.85 4.95 4.63
C ASN A 182 14.42 3.93 5.61
N LEU A 183 15.04 2.84 5.12
CA LEU A 183 15.67 1.82 5.96
C LEU A 183 16.85 2.39 6.76
N LEU A 184 17.71 3.19 6.12
CA LEU A 184 18.83 3.87 6.78
C LEU A 184 18.36 4.82 7.89
N ARG A 185 17.33 5.64 7.61
CA ARG A 185 16.74 6.55 8.61
C ARG A 185 16.05 5.81 9.75
N ALA A 186 15.55 4.61 9.50
CA ALA A 186 14.90 3.78 10.50
C ALA A 186 15.88 3.02 11.40
N ILE A 187 17.18 2.92 11.07
CA ILE A 187 18.18 2.16 11.84
C ILE A 187 18.09 2.44 13.35
N PRO A 188 18.11 3.70 13.86
CA PRO A 188 18.09 3.97 15.30
C PRO A 188 16.83 3.44 16.00
N HIS A 189 15.72 3.32 15.28
CA HIS A 189 14.47 2.77 15.81
C HIS A 189 14.44 1.24 15.71
N GLN A 190 14.97 0.67 14.62
CA GLN A 190 14.98 -0.77 14.41
C GLN A 190 15.98 -1.49 15.31
N THR A 191 17.09 -0.85 15.68
CA THR A 191 18.06 -1.42 16.62
C THR A 191 17.46 -1.64 18.00
N MET A 192 16.48 -0.84 18.43
CA MET A 192 15.72 -1.09 19.68
C MET A 192 14.94 -2.42 19.65
N ARG A 193 14.70 -2.96 18.45
CA ARG A 193 14.03 -4.25 18.21
C ARG A 193 15.02 -5.34 17.77
N ASN A 194 16.32 -5.13 17.96
CA ASN A 194 17.39 -6.01 17.50
C ASN A 194 17.36 -6.30 15.99
N VAL A 195 16.89 -5.32 15.19
CA VAL A 195 16.84 -5.40 13.73
C VAL A 195 17.84 -4.42 13.14
N VAL A 196 18.77 -4.95 12.33
CA VAL A 196 19.74 -4.16 11.57
C VAL A 196 19.46 -4.33 10.07
N PRO A 197 18.78 -3.36 9.43
CA PRO A 197 18.40 -3.44 8.02
C PRO A 197 19.57 -3.12 7.08
N VAL A 198 20.78 -3.61 7.41
CA VAL A 198 22.01 -3.42 6.62
C VAL A 198 22.45 -4.78 6.09
N PRO A 199 22.73 -4.91 4.78
CA PRO A 199 23.19 -6.16 4.18
C PRO A 199 24.40 -6.76 4.89
N GLN A 200 24.34 -8.06 5.17
CA GLN A 200 25.42 -8.78 5.85
C GLN A 200 26.74 -8.71 5.06
N GLU A 201 26.69 -8.78 3.73
CA GLU A 201 27.88 -8.63 2.89
C GLU A 201 28.61 -7.29 3.07
N LEU A 202 27.86 -6.20 3.33
CA LEU A 202 28.44 -4.89 3.58
C LEU A 202 29.10 -4.84 4.96
N LEU A 203 28.46 -5.45 5.96
CA LEU A 203 29.00 -5.52 7.31
C LEU A 203 30.31 -6.33 7.34
N ILE A 204 30.32 -7.49 6.67
CA ILE A 204 31.52 -8.35 6.56
C ILE A 204 32.65 -7.61 5.84
N SER A 205 32.36 -7.00 4.69
CA SER A 205 33.39 -6.29 3.90
C SER A 205 34.02 -5.09 4.64
N HIS A 206 33.32 -4.54 5.63
CA HIS A 206 33.81 -3.42 6.45
C HIS A 206 34.20 -3.82 7.88
N GLY A 207 34.21 -5.12 8.21
CA GLY A 207 34.60 -5.62 9.54
C GLY A 207 33.66 -5.22 10.68
N VAL A 208 32.38 -4.93 10.38
CA VAL A 208 31.37 -4.51 11.36
C VAL A 208 30.59 -5.73 11.84
N ASN A 209 30.41 -5.87 13.16
CA ASN A 209 29.59 -6.93 13.74
C ASN A 209 28.15 -6.40 13.98
N GLN A 210 27.12 -7.24 13.75
CA GLN A 210 25.72 -6.89 14.04
C GLN A 210 25.40 -6.88 15.55
N GLU A 211 26.20 -7.57 16.38
CA GLU A 211 25.91 -7.80 17.80
C GLU A 211 26.60 -6.83 18.79
N ARG A 212 27.27 -5.78 18.31
CA ARG A 212 28.01 -4.83 19.18
C ARG A 212 27.70 -3.37 18.89
#